data_AF-A0A9P6ZHQ4-F1
#
_entry.id   AF-A0A9P6ZHQ4-F1
#
_cell.length_a   1.000
_cell.length_b   1.000
_cell.length_c   1.000
_cell.angle_alpha   90.00
_cell.angle_beta   90.00
_cell.angle_gamma   90.00
#
_symmetry.space_group_name_H-M   'P 1'
#
loop_
_entity.id
_entity.type
_entity.pdbx_description
1 polymer ?
#
loop_
_entity_poly.entity_id
_entity_poly.type
_entity_poly.pdbx_seq_one_letter_code
_entity_poly.pdbx_strand_id
1 'polypeptide(L)'
;VPVPNNSNPFASPEAEIIFRRALADVQSAGLKPDNVFFPASQWVIDTYETHEDISVGFQKTKSLTIHLPPEMWMPRALDWAQGLSVLHYLLEL
;
A
#
# COMPACT_ATOMS: atom_id res chain seq x y z
N VAL A 1 -17.33 -9.49 -17.25
CA VAL A 1 -17.35 -9.37 -15.78
C VAL A 1 -18.11 -8.09 -15.45
N PRO A 2 -19.25 -8.13 -14.74
CA PRO A 2 -19.88 -6.90 -14.28
C PRO A 2 -18.92 -6.26 -13.27
N VAL A 3 -18.26 -5.19 -13.70
CA VAL A 3 -17.43 -4.38 -12.80
C VAL A 3 -18.39 -3.66 -11.85
N PRO A 4 -18.17 -3.68 -10.53
CA PRO A 4 -19.02 -2.95 -9.60
C PRO A 4 -19.11 -1.48 -10.04
N ASN A 5 -20.34 -0.94 -10.08
CA ASN A 5 -20.54 0.49 -10.29
C ASN A 5 -19.73 1.24 -9.23
N ASN A 6 -18.82 2.10 -9.68
CA ASN A 6 -18.00 3.05 -8.94
C ASN A 6 -18.49 3.25 -7.49
N SER A 7 -18.13 2.34 -6.60
CA SER A 7 -18.64 2.32 -5.23
C SER A 7 -17.70 3.21 -4.45
N ASN A 8 -18.05 4.50 -4.40
CA ASN A 8 -17.37 5.42 -3.51
C ASN A 8 -17.49 4.83 -2.09
N PRO A 9 -16.37 4.54 -1.40
CA PRO A 9 -16.42 3.99 -0.05
C PRO A 9 -17.00 4.98 0.97
N PHE A 10 -17.10 6.27 0.61
CA PHE A 10 -17.64 7.31 1.47
C PHE A 10 -19.15 7.44 1.30
N ALA A 11 -19.88 7.38 2.42
CA ALA A 11 -21.33 7.56 2.46
C ALA A 11 -21.76 9.02 2.16
N SER A 12 -20.83 9.99 2.30
CA SER A 12 -21.08 11.40 1.98
C SER A 12 -19.80 12.13 1.54
N PRO A 13 -19.91 13.26 0.82
CA PRO A 13 -18.75 14.11 0.47
C PRO A 13 -17.97 14.62 1.69
N GLU A 14 -18.64 14.84 2.82
CA GLU A 14 -18.02 15.28 4.07
C GLU A 14 -17.09 14.20 4.62
N ALA A 15 -17.50 12.92 4.58
CA ALA A 15 -16.66 11.79 4.98
C ALA A 15 -15.40 11.69 4.11
N GLU A 16 -15.53 11.95 2.82
CA GLU A 16 -14.38 12.01 1.90
C GLU A 16 -13.43 13.17 2.24
N ILE A 17 -13.95 14.35 2.59
CA ILE A 17 -13.14 15.49 3.02
C ILE A 17 -12.39 15.17 4.32
N ILE A 18 -13.06 14.54 5.29
CA ILE A 18 -12.44 14.12 6.56
C ILE A 18 -11.33 13.11 6.28
N PHE A 19 -11.59 12.11 5.44
CA PHE A 19 -10.59 11.12 5.02
C PHE A 19 -9.34 11.79 4.42
N ARG A 20 -9.53 12.69 3.45
CA ARG A 20 -8.42 13.36 2.75
C ARG A 20 -7.58 14.20 3.71
N ARG A 21 -8.20 14.88 4.69
CA ARG A 21 -7.49 15.66 5.71
C ARG A 21 -6.69 14.74 6.65
N ALA A 22 -7.34 13.72 7.21
CA ALA A 22 -6.68 12.78 8.12
C ALA A 22 -5.51 12.05 7.42
N LEU A 23 -5.69 11.65 6.16
CA LEU A 23 -4.62 11.04 5.38
C LEU A 23 -3.43 11.99 5.19
N ALA A 24 -3.69 13.25 4.85
CA ALA A 24 -2.63 14.25 4.70
C ALA A 24 -1.85 14.46 6.02
N ASP A 25 -2.56 14.50 7.16
CA ASP A 25 -1.93 14.63 8.48
C ASP A 25 -1.03 13.43 8.78
N VAL A 26 -1.53 12.20 8.59
CA VAL A 26 -0.79 10.95 8.80
C VAL A 26 0.44 10.85 7.87
N GLN A 27 0.29 11.20 6.60
CA GLN A 27 1.37 11.22 5.61
C GLN A 27 2.45 12.24 5.98
N SER A 28 2.04 13.46 6.36
CA SER A 28 2.98 14.52 6.76
C SER A 28 3.78 14.16 8.02
N ALA A 29 3.17 13.40 8.93
CA ALA A 29 3.82 12.90 10.14
C ALA A 29 4.68 11.64 9.90
N GLY A 30 4.62 11.02 8.71
CA GLY A 30 5.38 9.83 8.38
C GLY A 30 5.02 8.62 9.27
N LEU A 31 3.78 8.56 9.77
CA LEU A 31 3.38 7.53 10.72
C LEU A 31 3.34 6.16 10.06
N LYS A 32 4.07 5.20 10.62
CA LYS A 32 3.99 3.80 10.23
C LYS A 32 2.82 3.16 10.97
N PRO A 33 1.78 2.69 10.26
CA PRO A 33 0.66 2.02 10.92
C PRO A 33 1.12 0.78 11.68
N ASP A 34 0.50 0.53 12.82
CA ASP A 34 0.61 -0.74 13.56
C ASP A 34 -0.79 -1.25 13.84
N ASN A 35 -1.26 -2.15 12.99
CA ASN A 35 -2.59 -2.75 13.10
C ASN A 35 -2.59 -4.16 12.50
N VAL A 36 -3.76 -4.82 12.50
CA VAL A 36 -3.91 -6.20 12.04
C VAL A 36 -3.52 -6.41 10.57
N PHE A 37 -3.62 -5.38 9.74
CA PHE A 37 -3.25 -5.43 8.32
C PHE A 37 -1.77 -5.11 8.10
N PHE A 38 -1.24 -4.18 8.88
CA PHE A 38 0.14 -3.69 8.79
C PHE A 38 0.82 -3.76 10.16
N PRO A 39 1.28 -4.93 10.60
CA PRO A 39 2.02 -5.07 11.85
C PRO A 39 3.34 -4.30 11.80
N ALA A 40 3.79 -3.75 12.93
CA ALA A 40 5.06 -3.02 13.02
C ALA A 40 6.27 -3.78 12.43
N SER A 41 6.27 -5.11 12.51
CA SER A 41 7.32 -5.98 11.97
C SER A 41 7.46 -5.91 10.45
N GLN A 42 6.41 -5.51 9.72
CA GLN A 42 6.46 -5.32 8.27
C GLN A 42 7.24 -4.08 7.84
N TRP A 43 7.58 -3.17 8.76
CA TRP A 43 8.34 -1.96 8.40
C TRP A 43 9.85 -2.09 8.55
N VAL A 44 10.34 -3.32 8.74
CA VAL A 44 11.76 -3.67 8.80
C VAL A 44 12.21 -4.06 7.38
N ILE A 45 13.24 -3.39 6.86
CA ILE A 45 13.67 -3.55 5.45
C ILE A 45 14.09 -5.00 5.13
N ASP A 46 14.72 -5.68 6.08
CA ASP A 46 15.29 -7.02 5.88
C ASP A 46 14.23 -8.13 5.76
N THR A 47 12.94 -7.81 5.86
CA THR A 47 11.86 -8.81 5.71
C THR A 47 11.49 -9.08 4.25
N TYR A 48 11.83 -8.18 3.32
CA TYR A 48 11.44 -8.30 1.92
C TYR A 48 12.61 -8.65 1.01
N GLU A 49 12.31 -9.43 -0.04
CA GLU A 49 13.27 -9.72 -1.09
C GLU A 49 13.63 -8.42 -1.84
N THR A 50 14.93 -8.24 -2.07
CA THR A 50 15.48 -7.06 -2.78
C THR A 50 15.71 -7.32 -4.26
N HIS A 51 15.33 -8.51 -4.74
CA HIS A 51 15.41 -8.89 -6.14
C HIS A 51 14.41 -10.00 -6.46
N GLU A 52 14.01 -10.08 -7.72
CA GLU A 52 13.19 -11.16 -8.27
C GLU A 52 13.78 -11.62 -9.61
N ASP A 53 13.82 -12.93 -9.82
CA ASP A 53 14.29 -13.55 -11.06
C ASP A 53 13.12 -13.86 -11.99
N ILE A 54 13.01 -13.11 -13.09
CA ILE A 54 11.97 -13.32 -14.09
C ILE A 54 12.51 -14.19 -15.23
N SER A 55 11.85 -15.31 -15.49
CA SER A 55 12.16 -16.14 -16.64
C SER A 55 11.71 -15.48 -17.95
N VAL A 56 12.63 -15.28 -18.89
CA VAL A 56 12.39 -14.57 -20.16
C VAL A 56 12.62 -15.46 -21.39
N GLY A 57 11.96 -15.10 -22.49
CA GLY A 57 12.00 -15.81 -23.78
C GLY A 57 10.95 -16.91 -23.91
N PHE A 58 10.70 -17.35 -25.15
CA PHE A 58 9.62 -18.31 -25.47
C PHE A 58 9.74 -19.63 -24.70
N GLN A 59 10.97 -20.09 -24.47
CA GLN A 59 11.26 -21.33 -23.72
C GLN A 59 11.62 -21.10 -22.24
N LYS A 60 11.59 -19.85 -21.75
CA LYS A 60 11.95 -19.50 -20.34
C LYS A 60 13.33 -20.00 -19.88
N THR A 61 14.26 -20.23 -20.81
CA THR A 61 15.61 -20.76 -20.51
C THR A 61 16.59 -19.70 -20.02
N LYS A 62 16.20 -18.42 -20.05
CA LYS A 62 17.01 -17.29 -19.57
C LYS A 62 16.32 -16.68 -18.37
N SER A 63 17.10 -16.32 -17.35
CA SER A 63 16.64 -15.54 -16.21
C SER A 63 17.11 -14.10 -16.35
N LEU A 64 16.24 -13.15 -15.97
CA LEU A 64 16.57 -11.76 -15.79
C LEU A 64 16.32 -11.40 -14.34
N THR A 65 17.38 -11.07 -13.61
CA THR A 65 17.28 -10.55 -12.24
C THR A 65 16.85 -9.09 -12.27
N ILE A 66 15.75 -8.78 -11.59
CA ILE A 66 15.23 -7.44 -11.38
C ILE A 66 15.50 -7.06 -9.94
N HIS A 67 16.15 -5.92 -9.72
CA HIS A 67 16.34 -5.38 -8.38
C HIS A 67 15.09 -4.63 -7.91
N LEU A 68 14.70 -4.88 -6.66
CA LEU A 68 13.56 -4.29 -5.97
C LEU A 68 14.04 -3.46 -4.76
N PRO A 69 14.75 -2.34 -4.99
CA PRO A 69 15.29 -1.52 -3.91
C PRO A 69 14.16 -0.98 -3.02
N PRO A 70 14.21 -1.21 -1.69
CA PRO A 70 13.22 -0.72 -0.72
C PRO A 70 12.94 0.78 -0.84
N GLU A 71 13.96 1.56 -1.17
CA GLU A 71 13.87 3.02 -1.33
C GLU A 71 12.87 3.43 -2.42
N MET A 72 12.61 2.55 -3.40
CA MET A 72 11.68 2.81 -4.49
C MET A 72 10.23 2.42 -4.17
N TRP A 73 10.01 1.27 -3.52
CA TRP A 73 8.67 0.72 -3.31
C TRP A 73 8.11 1.02 -1.91
N MET A 74 8.96 1.09 -0.89
CA MET A 74 8.53 1.21 0.51
C MET A 74 7.79 2.52 0.81
N PRO A 75 8.19 3.69 0.26
CA PRO A 75 7.40 4.91 0.43
C PRO A 75 5.98 4.78 -0.10
N ARG A 76 5.80 4.13 -1.27
CA ARG A 76 4.48 3.91 -1.87
C ARG A 76 3.64 2.91 -1.07
N ALA A 77 4.29 1.87 -0.55
CA ALA A 77 3.63 0.92 0.33
C ALA A 77 3.16 1.58 1.63
N LEU A 78 3.96 2.50 2.19
CA LEU A 78 3.59 3.29 3.36
C LEU A 78 2.39 4.20 3.07
N ASP A 79 2.41 4.96 1.97
CA ASP A 79 1.29 5.82 1.57
C ASP A 79 -0.01 5.02 1.47
N TRP A 80 0.06 3.83 0.87
CA TRP A 80 -1.08 2.95 0.71
C TRP A 80 -1.59 2.39 2.05
N ALA A 81 -0.68 1.94 2.91
CA ALA A 81 -1.02 1.42 4.23
C ALA A 81 -1.63 2.51 5.14
N GLN A 82 -1.12 3.73 5.07
CA GLN A 82 -1.69 4.88 5.77
C GLN A 82 -3.11 5.18 5.27
N GLY A 83 -3.30 5.19 3.94
CA GLY A 83 -4.62 5.35 3.33
C GLY A 83 -5.62 4.30 3.82
N LEU A 84 -5.24 3.02 3.79
CA LEU A 84 -6.11 1.95 4.27
C LEU A 84 -6.37 2.01 5.77
N SER A 85 -5.38 2.39 6.57
CA SER A 85 -5.55 2.50 8.02
C SER A 85 -6.53 3.60 8.38
N VAL A 86 -6.40 4.79 7.76
CA VAL A 86 -7.35 5.90 7.95
C VAL A 86 -8.75 5.49 7.47
N LEU A 87 -8.85 4.81 6.33
CA LEU A 87 -10.14 4.35 5.80
C LEU A 87 -10.81 3.34 6.74
N HIS A 88 -10.06 2.38 7.27
CA HIS A 88 -10.55 1.38 8.22
C HIS A 88 -11.11 2.03 9.49
N TYR A 89 -10.38 3.00 10.07
CA TYR A 89 -10.88 3.75 11.23
C TYR A 89 -12.11 4.60 10.91
N LEU A 90 -12.15 5.23 9.73
CA LEU A 90 -13.25 6.12 9.35
C LEU A 90 -14.53 5.36 9.01
N LEU A 91 -14.41 4.13 8.50
CA LEU A 91 -15.54 3.28 8.13
C LEU A 91 -15.91 2.24 9.20
N GLU A 92 -15.22 2.22 10.34
CA GLU A 92 -15.39 1.24 11.42
C GLU A 92 -15.34 -0.22 10.92
N LEU A 93 -14.43 -0.51 9.98
CA LEU A 93 -14.25 -1.86 9.41
C LEU A 93 -13.52 -2.82 10.36
#